data_AF-A0A4S8K0T9-F1
#
_entry.id   AF-A0A4S8K0T9-F1
#
_cell.length_a   1.000
_cell.length_b   1.000
_cell.length_c   1.000
_cell.angle_alpha   90.00
_cell.angle_beta   90.00
_cell.angle_gamma   90.00
#
_symmetry.space_group_name_H-M   'P 1'
#
loop_
_entity.id
_entity.type
_entity.pdbx_description
1 polymer ?
#
loop_
_entity_poly.entity_id
_entity_poly.type
_entity_poly.pdbx_seq_one_letter_code
_entity_poly.pdbx_strand_id
1 'polypeptide(L)'
;MPMAMAKSSLRSVASLCSRAAKIGSRSFSSAARYDEAYEAEKWEKISIAGIVTCAVLSIYNLSKGHHEHPEPPPYPYLRIQKKDFPWGPEPLTEHIKKKSSKHKQ
;
A
#
# COMPACT_ATOMS: atom_id res chain seq x y z
N MET A 1 35.87 -25.60 -39.17
CA MET A 1 34.45 -25.66 -39.59
C MET A 1 33.66 -24.67 -38.73
N PRO A 2 33.29 -23.48 -39.24
CA PRO A 2 32.59 -22.46 -38.46
C PRO A 2 31.12 -22.86 -38.21
N MET A 3 30.66 -22.66 -36.98
CA MET A 3 29.31 -22.97 -36.51
C MET A 3 28.32 -21.91 -37.03
N ALA A 4 27.37 -22.32 -37.87
CA ALA A 4 26.36 -21.44 -38.44
C ALA A 4 25.36 -20.98 -37.36
N MET A 5 25.34 -19.68 -37.07
CA MET A 5 24.33 -19.07 -36.20
C MET A 5 23.07 -18.78 -37.02
N ALA A 6 21.98 -19.50 -36.71
CA ALA A 6 20.68 -19.31 -37.32
C ALA A 6 20.13 -17.92 -36.96
N LYS A 7 20.03 -17.03 -37.96
CA LYS A 7 19.39 -15.71 -37.80
C LYS A 7 17.89 -15.93 -37.69
N SER A 8 17.34 -15.76 -36.49
CA SER A 8 15.90 -15.81 -36.25
C SER A 8 15.22 -14.64 -36.98
N SER A 9 14.29 -14.97 -37.87
CA SER A 9 13.48 -14.00 -38.59
C SER A 9 12.28 -13.65 -37.71
N LEU A 10 12.36 -12.54 -36.97
CA LEU A 10 11.21 -11.96 -36.28
C LEU A 10 10.27 -11.39 -37.37
N ARG A 11 9.24 -12.15 -37.72
CA ARG A 11 8.17 -11.68 -38.60
C ARG A 11 7.42 -10.55 -37.90
N SER A 12 7.55 -9.36 -38.46
CA SER A 12 6.86 -8.13 -38.06
C SER A 12 5.35 -8.32 -38.12
N VAL A 13 4.69 -8.38 -36.95
CA VAL A 13 3.22 -8.36 -36.81
C VAL A 13 2.68 -6.93 -36.94
N ALA A 14 3.10 -6.21 -37.99
CA ALA A 14 2.68 -4.83 -38.22
C ALA A 14 1.62 -4.69 -39.32
N SER A 15 1.20 -5.76 -40.00
CA SER A 15 0.29 -5.66 -41.17
C SER A 15 -1.15 -6.08 -40.92
N LEU A 16 -1.55 -6.44 -39.68
CA LEU A 16 -2.93 -6.84 -39.38
C LEU A 16 -3.82 -5.71 -38.84
N CYS A 17 -3.25 -4.56 -38.46
CA CYS A 17 -4.05 -3.43 -37.97
C CYS A 17 -4.51 -2.45 -39.06
N SER A 18 -4.03 -2.59 -40.30
CA SER A 18 -4.32 -1.60 -41.37
C SER A 18 -5.72 -1.71 -41.99
N ARG A 19 -6.54 -2.70 -41.59
CA ARG A 19 -7.95 -2.82 -42.05
C ARG A 19 -9.00 -2.50 -40.98
N ALA A 20 -8.60 -2.10 -39.77
CA ALA A 20 -9.54 -1.64 -38.74
C ALA A 20 -9.91 -0.15 -38.87
N ALA A 21 -9.40 0.57 -39.88
CA ALA A 21 -9.59 2.02 -40.05
C ALA A 21 -10.83 2.42 -40.86
N LYS A 22 -11.89 1.60 -40.89
CA LYS A 22 -13.20 1.97 -41.49
C LYS A 22 -14.42 1.48 -40.68
N ILE A 23 -14.25 1.25 -39.38
CA ILE A 23 -15.38 1.15 -38.44
C ILE A 23 -15.55 2.53 -37.82
N GLY A 24 -16.78 3.03 -37.88
CA GLY A 24 -17.14 4.44 -37.78
C GLY A 24 -16.38 5.24 -36.73
N SER A 25 -16.22 6.53 -37.01
CA SER A 25 -15.91 7.56 -36.03
C SER A 25 -16.85 7.41 -34.83
N ARG A 26 -16.43 6.61 -33.85
CA ARG A 26 -16.99 6.62 -32.51
C ARG A 26 -16.54 7.95 -31.95
N SER A 27 -17.45 8.91 -31.89
CA SER A 27 -17.24 10.11 -31.09
C SER A 27 -17.06 9.62 -29.66
N PHE A 28 -15.81 9.51 -29.22
CA PHE A 28 -15.51 9.25 -27.82
C PHE A 28 -15.95 10.51 -27.07
N SER A 29 -16.71 10.38 -25.98
CA SER A 29 -17.02 11.51 -25.08
C SER A 29 -15.77 12.04 -24.35
N SER A 30 -14.56 11.81 -24.88
CA SER A 30 -13.32 12.43 -24.40
C SER A 30 -13.28 13.85 -24.94
N ALA A 31 -13.89 14.79 -24.21
CA ALA A 31 -13.62 16.20 -24.40
C ALA A 31 -12.09 16.42 -24.36
N ALA A 32 -11.61 17.18 -25.34
CA ALA A 32 -10.22 17.33 -25.72
C ALA A 32 -9.24 17.49 -24.55
N ARG A 33 -8.16 16.69 -24.58
CA ARG A 33 -6.73 16.84 -24.17
C ARG A 33 -6.28 17.97 -23.21
N TYR A 34 -7.00 19.10 -23.15
CA TYR A 34 -6.74 20.26 -22.32
C TYR A 34 -7.37 20.14 -20.92
N ASP A 35 -8.46 19.38 -20.74
CA ASP A 35 -9.12 19.23 -19.42
C ASP A 35 -8.48 18.15 -18.55
N GLU A 36 -8.10 17.00 -19.13
CA GLU A 36 -7.55 15.86 -18.38
C GLU A 36 -6.28 16.20 -17.57
N ALA A 37 -5.37 17.01 -18.13
CA ALA A 37 -4.14 17.43 -17.46
C ALA A 37 -4.44 18.37 -16.27
N TYR A 38 -5.37 19.31 -16.47
CA TYR A 38 -5.81 20.23 -15.43
C TYR A 38 -6.60 19.51 -14.33
N GLU A 39 -7.44 18.54 -14.70
CA GLU A 39 -8.16 17.69 -13.75
C GLU A 39 -7.21 16.79 -12.95
N ALA A 40 -6.21 16.19 -13.58
CA ALA A 40 -5.18 15.41 -12.89
C ALA A 40 -4.40 16.28 -11.88
N GLU A 41 -4.01 17.49 -12.27
CA GLU A 41 -3.31 18.43 -11.38
C GLU A 41 -4.17 18.84 -10.18
N LYS A 42 -5.50 18.98 -10.34
CA LYS A 42 -6.41 19.22 -9.20
C LYS A 42 -6.39 18.07 -8.22
N TRP A 43 -6.56 16.84 -8.70
CA TRP A 43 -6.59 15.66 -7.83
C TRP A 43 -5.24 15.41 -7.16
N GLU A 44 -4.15 15.74 -7.83
CA GLU A 44 -2.81 15.75 -7.25
C GLU A 44 -2.74 16.74 -6.07
N LYS A 45 -3.15 18.00 -6.28
CA LYS A 45 -3.15 19.03 -5.23
C LYS A 45 -4.04 18.65 -4.04
N ILE A 46 -5.25 18.13 -4.30
CA ILE A 46 -6.17 17.67 -3.25
C ILE A 46 -5.55 16.52 -2.46
N SER A 47 -4.93 15.55 -3.15
CA SER A 47 -4.32 14.38 -2.49
C SER A 47 -3.12 14.79 -1.66
N ILE A 48 -2.26 15.67 -2.18
CA ILE A 48 -1.11 16.20 -1.44
C ILE A 48 -1.60 16.97 -0.20
N ALA A 49 -2.61 17.83 -0.34
CA ALA A 49 -3.19 18.53 0.81
C ALA A 49 -3.76 17.55 1.85
N GLY A 50 -4.46 16.50 1.41
CA GLY A 50 -4.97 15.44 2.28
C GLY A 50 -3.87 14.66 3.00
N ILE A 51 -2.80 14.28 2.29
CA ILE A 51 -1.66 13.57 2.86
C ILE A 51 -0.93 14.45 3.87
N VAL A 52 -0.64 15.71 3.53
CA VAL A 52 0.06 16.64 4.42
C VAL A 52 -0.75 16.89 5.69
N THR A 53 -2.05 17.16 5.56
CA THR A 53 -2.92 17.37 6.72
C THR A 53 -3.02 16.12 7.60
N CYS A 54 -3.18 14.94 7.00
CA CYS A 54 -3.21 13.67 7.72
C CYS A 54 -1.86 13.37 8.41
N ALA A 55 -0.74 13.62 7.75
CA ALA A 55 0.60 13.41 8.30
C ALA A 55 0.86 14.34 9.49
N VAL A 56 0.56 15.64 9.36
CA VAL A 56 0.71 16.61 10.46
C VAL A 56 -0.18 16.22 11.65
N LEU A 57 -1.44 15.86 11.40
CA LEU A 57 -2.35 15.42 12.46
C LEU A 57 -1.86 14.13 13.13
N SER A 58 -1.32 13.19 12.35
CA SER A 58 -0.75 11.94 12.88
C SER A 58 0.45 12.22 13.78
N ILE A 59 1.37 13.09 13.34
CA ILE A 59 2.52 13.52 14.15
C ILE A 59 2.04 14.18 15.44
N TYR A 60 1.06 15.09 15.37
CA TYR A 60 0.51 15.73 16.56
C TYR A 60 -0.12 14.73 17.54
N ASN A 61 -0.91 13.77 17.07
CA ASN A 61 -1.53 12.77 17.94
C ASN A 61 -0.50 11.78 18.52
N LEU A 62 0.47 11.33 17.73
CA LEU A 62 1.52 10.41 18.17
C LEU A 62 2.60 11.07 19.03
N SER A 63 2.75 12.40 18.95
CA SER A 63 3.67 13.15 19.83
C SER A 63 3.24 13.17 21.29
N LYS A 64 1.95 12.90 21.56
CA LYS A 64 1.45 12.76 22.91
C LYS A 64 1.90 11.41 23.46
N GLY A 65 2.42 11.41 24.69
CA GLY A 65 2.80 10.18 25.38
C GLY A 65 1.62 9.22 25.53
N HIS A 66 1.89 7.91 25.49
CA HIS A 66 0.87 6.92 25.83
C HIS A 66 0.56 7.02 27.32
N HIS A 67 -0.70 7.30 27.67
CA HIS A 67 -1.11 7.28 29.07
C HIS A 67 -1.02 5.85 29.59
N GLU A 68 -0.06 5.60 30.48
CA GLU A 68 -0.03 4.34 31.24
C GLU A 68 -1.22 4.37 32.20
N HIS A 69 -2.26 3.63 31.83
CA HIS A 69 -3.37 3.42 32.72
C HIS A 69 -2.93 2.49 33.87
N PRO A 70 -3.31 2.81 35.11
CA PRO A 70 -3.06 1.90 36.23
C PRO A 70 -3.68 0.55 35.89
N GLU A 71 -2.96 -0.52 36.22
CA GLU A 71 -3.42 -1.87 35.98
C GLU A 71 -4.76 -2.07 36.70
N PRO A 72 -5.82 -2.46 35.98
CA PRO A 72 -7.11 -2.70 36.61
C PRO A 72 -6.98 -3.87 37.59
N PRO A 73 -7.78 -3.89 38.69
CA PRO A 73 -7.86 -5.03 39.58
C PRO A 73 -8.09 -6.34 38.79
N PRO A 74 -7.58 -7.48 39.29
CA PRO A 74 -7.67 -8.76 38.58
C PRO A 74 -9.11 -9.28 38.60
N TYR A 75 -9.92 -8.80 37.65
CA TYR A 75 -11.29 -9.26 37.51
C TYR A 75 -11.33 -10.68 36.92
N PRO A 76 -12.28 -11.54 37.33
CA PRO A 76 -12.38 -12.92 36.84
C PRO A 76 -12.59 -13.06 35.32
N TYR A 77 -13.00 -11.97 34.67
CA TYR A 77 -13.21 -11.89 33.22
C TYR A 77 -12.03 -11.29 32.44
N LEU A 78 -11.04 -10.71 33.14
CA LEU A 78 -9.82 -10.23 32.52
C LEU A 78 -8.77 -11.34 32.50
N ARG A 79 -7.91 -11.33 31.48
CA ARG A 79 -6.80 -12.29 31.33
C ARG A 79 -7.24 -13.76 31.35
N ILE A 80 -8.46 -14.05 30.89
CA ILE A 80 -8.92 -15.44 30.74
C ILE A 80 -8.08 -16.12 29.65
N GLN A 81 -7.36 -17.17 30.03
CA GLN A 81 -6.77 -18.11 29.08
C GLN A 81 -7.36 -19.50 29.33
N LYS A 82 -8.09 -20.02 28.34
CA LYS A 82 -8.57 -21.41 28.36
C LYS A 82 -7.50 -22.42 27.92
N LYS A 83 -6.52 -21.94 27.17
CA LYS A 83 -5.40 -22.71 26.60
C LYS A 83 -4.20 -21.79 26.53
N ASP A 84 -3.04 -22.32 26.86
CA ASP A 84 -1.79 -21.55 26.81
C ASP A 84 -1.42 -21.21 25.37
N PHE A 85 -0.84 -20.03 25.17
CA PHE A 85 -0.28 -19.65 23.87
C PHE A 85 0.98 -20.48 23.58
N PRO A 86 1.30 -20.76 22.31
CA PRO A 86 2.44 -21.60 21.96
C PRO A 86 3.81 -20.99 22.29
N TRP A 87 3.86 -19.70 22.65
CA TRP A 87 5.07 -18.97 23.07
C TRP A 87 5.10 -18.64 24.57
N GLY A 88 4.14 -19.13 25.36
CA GLY A 88 4.11 -18.97 26.81
C GLY A 88 2.85 -18.28 27.34
N PRO A 89 2.80 -18.01 28.66
CA PRO A 89 1.61 -17.53 29.36
C PRO A 89 1.27 -16.06 29.07
N GLU A 90 2.16 -15.32 28.42
CA GLU A 90 1.96 -13.90 28.12
C GLU A 90 1.36 -13.68 26.73
N PRO A 91 0.50 -12.65 26.56
CA PRO A 91 0.03 -12.27 25.24
C PRO A 91 1.20 -11.86 24.34
N LEU A 92 1.03 -12.05 23.03
CA LEU A 92 2.10 -11.89 22.03
C LEU A 92 2.76 -10.49 22.07
N THR A 93 1.97 -9.44 22.24
CA THR A 93 2.44 -8.05 22.24
C THR A 93 3.39 -7.77 23.41
N GLU A 94 3.04 -8.24 24.61
CA GLU A 94 3.88 -8.10 25.80
C GLU A 94 5.13 -8.98 25.72
N HIS A 95 4.99 -10.20 25.20
CA HIS A 95 6.13 -11.09 24.96
C HIS A 95 7.17 -10.43 24.04
N ILE A 96 6.73 -9.81 22.93
CA ILE A 96 7.61 -9.11 21.99
C ILE A 96 8.23 -7.87 22.64
N LYS A 97 7.46 -7.06 23.37
CA LYS A 97 7.97 -5.87 24.09
C LYS A 97 9.07 -6.25 25.08
N LYS A 98 8.85 -7.31 25.87
CA LYS A 98 9.82 -7.85 26.82
C LYS A 98 11.09 -8.36 26.12
N LYS A 99 10.95 -9.06 25.00
CA LYS A 99 12.09 -9.57 24.21
C LYS A 99 12.94 -8.42 23.65
N SER A 100 12.29 -7.38 23.11
CA SER A 100 12.95 -6.18 22.59
C SER A 100 13.71 -5.41 23.67
N SER A 101 13.10 -5.22 24.85
CA SER A 101 13.75 -4.59 26.01
C SER A 101 15.01 -5.34 26.46
N LYS A 102 14.93 -6.68 26.56
CA LYS A 102 16.08 -7.51 26.94
C LYS A 102 17.24 -7.46 25.94
N HIS A 103 16.97 -7.29 24.63
CA HIS A 103 18.03 -7.14 23.62
C HIS A 103 18.67 -5.75 23.60
N LYS A 104 18.09 -4.76 24.30
CA LYS A 104 18.59 -3.39 24.36
C LYS A 104 19.45 -3.12 25.61
N GLN A 105 19.47 -4.05 26.57
CA GLN A 105 20.41 -4.09 27.71
C GLN A 105 21.66 -4.88 27.33
#